data_AF-A0A0G0MRV0-F1
#
_entry.id   AF-A0A0G0MRV0-F1
#
_cell.length_a   1.000
_cell.length_b   1.000
_cell.length_c   1.000
_cell.angle_alpha   90.00
_cell.angle_beta   90.00
_cell.angle_gamma   90.00
#
_symmetry.space_group_name_H-M   'P 1'
#
loop_
_entity.id
_entity.type
_entity.pdbx_description
1 polymer ?
#
loop_
_entity_poly.entity_id
_entity_poly.type
_entity_poly.pdbx_seq_one_letter_code
_entity_poly.pdbx_strand_id
1 'polypeptide(L)'
;SHANINTNQREKSRTRERMDAKLQEKILYKDLSYIIQGCCFDIRKEYGPGQKEVIYVNLLREYLENRGIVVEKEKSIKIYSLKSGKTVGTYKPDLLIDDKIIMEIKSSLISTKRDEKQLYYYLRNSKYDLGYLVNFSTPLLFIKRIVYSNYKKPFLKLLSCIFVLFFAWFSVIDAATLFFKPSSQEIKTGDYFQVDLYLNPSNEDINAVEGKIVIPENLLAVSEVLEGDSIVSLWMKRPTLEDGKIVFSGVIPGGFKGAIDPFKEGYQPGKILSLILKTKIDGQGFISIESAKTLLDDGQGTETKLSIINYQFSISQEAPTVTGLLPIKDPDPPELFEPTLARSPDIFDNQWFLVFVAQDKGSGIARYELQETENKQPEDAWIKAESPYLLKDQQLNSYVYVKAVDKAGNERVAVVFPQDNPRDAIFRYDNYYFRVILLLGVAAILLLLIFLWRKGFAKKITSRSGK
;
A
#
# COMPACT_ATOMS: atom_id res chain seq x y z
N SER A 1 -43.20 -22.89 -19.38
CA SER A 1 -41.93 -23.31 -20.00
C SER A 1 -40.98 -22.16 -20.35
N HIS A 2 -41.43 -20.90 -20.46
CA HIS A 2 -40.57 -19.77 -20.89
C HIS A 2 -39.69 -19.14 -19.79
N ALA A 3 -40.00 -19.31 -18.50
CA ALA A 3 -39.20 -18.75 -17.40
C ALA A 3 -37.89 -19.52 -17.12
N ASN A 4 -37.86 -20.85 -17.34
CA ASN A 4 -36.69 -21.70 -17.06
C ASN A 4 -35.57 -21.63 -18.12
N ILE A 5 -35.84 -21.03 -19.28
CA ILE A 5 -34.86 -20.90 -20.36
C ILE A 5 -33.95 -19.68 -20.11
N ASN A 6 -34.49 -18.60 -19.52
CA ASN A 6 -33.74 -17.37 -19.23
C ASN A 6 -32.78 -17.49 -18.03
N THR A 7 -33.13 -18.28 -17.01
CA THR A 7 -32.25 -18.57 -15.86
C THR A 7 -31.04 -19.40 -16.28
N ASN A 8 -31.25 -20.44 -17.10
CA ASN A 8 -30.16 -21.28 -17.63
C ASN A 8 -29.19 -20.53 -18.55
N GLN A 9 -29.65 -19.53 -19.31
CA GLN A 9 -28.78 -18.70 -20.14
C GLN A 9 -27.96 -17.70 -19.31
N ARG A 10 -28.55 -17.11 -18.26
CA ARG A 10 -27.83 -16.20 -17.33
C ARG A 10 -26.80 -16.94 -16.47
N GLU A 11 -27.08 -18.17 -16.04
CA GLU A 11 -26.10 -18.98 -15.31
C GLU A 11 -24.95 -19.42 -16.21
N LYS A 12 -25.22 -19.79 -17.47
CA LYS A 12 -24.15 -20.09 -18.45
C LYS A 12 -23.29 -18.88 -18.80
N SER A 13 -23.84 -17.67 -18.88
CA SER A 13 -23.04 -16.46 -19.12
C SER A 13 -22.19 -16.09 -17.90
N ARG A 14 -22.74 -16.17 -16.68
CA ARG A 14 -22.00 -15.93 -15.44
C ARG A 14 -20.90 -16.98 -15.19
N THR A 15 -21.12 -18.23 -15.62
CA THR A 15 -20.11 -19.29 -15.51
C THR A 15 -18.98 -19.08 -16.52
N ARG A 16 -19.30 -18.61 -17.74
CA ARG A 16 -18.30 -18.18 -18.72
C ARG A 16 -17.51 -16.97 -18.23
N GLU A 17 -18.17 -15.93 -17.72
CA GLU A 17 -17.51 -14.75 -17.15
C GLU A 17 -16.62 -15.10 -15.95
N ARG A 18 -17.05 -16.01 -15.07
CA ARG A 18 -16.23 -16.52 -13.96
C ARG A 18 -15.08 -17.40 -14.44
N MET A 19 -15.27 -18.22 -15.48
CA MET A 19 -14.19 -18.99 -16.10
C MET A 19 -13.18 -18.06 -16.78
N ASP A 20 -13.64 -17.04 -17.51
CA ASP A 20 -12.81 -16.07 -18.21
C ASP A 20 -12.06 -15.19 -17.21
N ALA A 21 -12.68 -14.78 -16.10
CA ALA A 21 -12.03 -14.09 -14.98
C ALA A 21 -10.96 -14.96 -14.30
N LYS A 22 -11.27 -16.25 -14.04
CA LYS A 22 -10.34 -17.22 -13.45
C LYS A 22 -9.22 -17.65 -14.40
N LEU A 23 -9.43 -17.54 -15.72
CA LEU A 23 -8.40 -17.73 -16.75
C LEU A 23 -7.53 -16.48 -16.93
N GLN A 24 -8.12 -15.28 -16.75
CA GLN A 24 -7.42 -13.99 -16.76
C GLN A 24 -6.50 -13.78 -15.54
N GLU A 25 -6.72 -14.50 -14.44
CA GLU A 25 -5.88 -14.53 -13.23
C GLU A 25 -4.58 -15.34 -13.40
N LYS A 26 -4.38 -16.08 -14.51
CA LYS A 26 -3.19 -16.95 -14.68
C LYS A 26 -2.46 -16.78 -16.01
N ILE A 27 -2.38 -15.56 -16.54
CA ILE A 27 -1.61 -15.26 -17.74
C ILE A 27 -0.18 -14.91 -17.35
N LEU A 28 0.76 -15.81 -17.64
CA LEU A 28 2.19 -15.57 -17.42
C LEU A 28 2.66 -14.27 -18.11
N TYR A 29 3.26 -13.37 -17.34
CA TYR A 29 3.71 -12.03 -17.78
C TYR A 29 2.59 -11.22 -18.46
N LYS A 30 1.44 -11.08 -17.79
CA LYS A 30 0.23 -10.41 -18.30
C LYS A 30 0.50 -8.98 -18.77
N ASP A 31 1.04 -8.11 -17.92
CA ASP A 31 1.23 -6.70 -18.25
C ASP A 31 2.24 -6.51 -19.38
N LEU A 32 3.38 -7.20 -19.30
CA LEU A 32 4.40 -7.19 -20.35
C LEU A 32 3.84 -7.75 -21.68
N SER A 33 2.99 -8.76 -21.63
CA SER A 33 2.29 -9.30 -22.81
C SER A 33 1.35 -8.29 -23.46
N TYR A 34 0.64 -7.48 -22.67
CA TYR A 34 -0.22 -6.42 -23.21
C TYR A 34 0.59 -5.31 -23.86
N ILE A 35 1.69 -4.89 -23.24
CA ILE A 35 2.56 -3.86 -23.80
C ILE A 35 3.16 -4.33 -25.12
N ILE A 36 3.68 -5.57 -25.17
CA ILE A 36 4.21 -6.18 -26.39
C ILE A 36 3.18 -6.17 -27.52
N GLN A 37 1.96 -6.65 -27.24
CA GLN A 37 0.92 -6.71 -28.26
C GLN A 37 0.52 -5.31 -28.74
N GLY A 38 0.39 -4.35 -27.82
CA GLY A 38 0.15 -2.94 -28.16
C GLY A 38 1.20 -2.38 -29.11
N CYS A 39 2.49 -2.59 -28.81
CA CYS A 39 3.58 -2.14 -29.68
C CYS A 39 3.51 -2.77 -31.07
N CYS A 40 3.20 -4.07 -31.17
CA CYS A 40 3.02 -4.73 -32.47
C CYS A 40 1.86 -4.11 -33.28
N PHE A 41 0.74 -3.78 -32.63
CA PHE A 41 -0.39 -3.12 -33.29
C PHE A 41 -0.06 -1.70 -33.74
N ASP A 42 0.60 -0.91 -32.89
CA ASP A 42 1.01 0.45 -33.20
C ASP A 42 1.94 0.47 -34.42
N ILE A 43 2.97 -0.38 -34.42
CA ILE A 43 3.91 -0.53 -35.54
C ILE A 43 3.19 -0.94 -36.81
N ARG A 44 2.26 -1.91 -36.73
CA ARG A 44 1.52 -2.36 -37.91
C ARG A 44 0.61 -1.29 -38.49
N LYS A 45 0.05 -0.43 -37.64
CA LYS A 45 -0.81 0.71 -38.01
C LYS A 45 0.01 1.81 -38.69
N GLU A 46 1.19 2.10 -38.17
CA GLU A 46 2.02 3.23 -38.62
C GLU A 46 2.87 2.89 -39.85
N TYR A 47 3.52 1.73 -39.87
CA TYR A 47 4.49 1.35 -40.91
C TYR A 47 3.94 0.39 -41.97
N GLY A 48 2.71 -0.11 -41.78
CA GLY A 48 2.07 -1.05 -42.68
C GLY A 48 2.74 -2.43 -42.73
N PRO A 49 2.26 -3.34 -43.60
CA PRO A 49 2.91 -4.62 -43.88
C PRO A 49 4.03 -4.47 -44.92
N GLY A 50 4.92 -5.47 -45.03
CA GLY A 50 5.86 -5.59 -46.15
C GLY A 50 7.25 -5.00 -45.91
N GLN A 51 7.54 -4.46 -44.72
CA GLN A 51 8.91 -4.06 -44.37
C GLN A 51 9.81 -5.29 -44.18
N LYS A 52 11.12 -5.11 -44.31
CA LYS A 52 12.07 -6.20 -44.01
C LYS A 52 11.99 -6.58 -42.52
N GLU A 53 12.21 -7.85 -42.21
CA GLU A 53 12.18 -8.39 -40.84
C GLU A 53 13.04 -7.55 -39.87
N VAL A 54 14.26 -7.20 -40.28
CA VAL A 54 15.18 -6.35 -39.51
C VAL A 54 14.59 -4.97 -39.14
N ILE A 55 13.73 -4.41 -39.97
CA ILE A 55 13.07 -3.12 -39.71
C ILE A 55 12.05 -3.30 -38.58
N TYR A 56 11.21 -4.34 -38.65
CA TYR A 56 10.27 -4.64 -37.58
C TYR A 56 10.95 -4.98 -36.25
N VAL A 57 12.09 -5.69 -36.29
CA VAL A 57 12.90 -5.96 -35.10
C VAL A 57 13.37 -4.65 -34.45
N ASN A 58 13.89 -3.71 -35.24
CA ASN A 58 14.37 -2.44 -34.72
C ASN A 58 13.23 -1.55 -34.20
N LEU A 59 12.11 -1.47 -34.93
CA LEU A 59 10.93 -0.72 -34.51
C LEU A 59 10.35 -1.26 -33.19
N LEU A 60 10.24 -2.57 -33.06
CA LEU A 60 9.68 -3.17 -31.85
C LEU A 60 10.59 -2.96 -30.64
N ARG A 61 11.90 -3.04 -30.84
CA ARG A 61 12.88 -2.67 -29.83
C ARG A 61 12.70 -1.22 -29.37
N GLU A 62 12.66 -0.29 -30.31
CA GLU A 62 12.48 1.15 -30.02
C GLU A 62 11.18 1.42 -29.25
N TYR A 63 10.05 0.84 -29.68
CA TYR A 63 8.74 1.05 -29.05
C TYR A 63 8.69 0.51 -27.61
N LEU A 64 9.40 -0.59 -27.34
CA LEU A 64 9.49 -1.20 -26.03
C LEU A 64 10.48 -0.45 -25.12
N GLU A 65 11.65 -0.08 -25.64
CA GLU A 65 12.65 0.71 -24.90
C GLU A 65 12.11 2.09 -24.50
N ASN A 66 11.34 2.75 -25.36
CA ASN A 66 10.64 4.01 -25.05
C ASN A 66 9.60 3.87 -23.93
N ARG A 67 9.20 2.63 -23.59
CA ARG A 67 8.31 2.31 -22.46
C ARG A 67 9.08 1.80 -21.24
N GLY A 68 10.41 1.96 -21.21
CA GLY A 68 11.28 1.55 -20.10
C GLY A 68 11.54 0.04 -20.03
N ILE A 69 11.25 -0.72 -21.09
CA ILE A 69 11.44 -2.17 -21.13
C ILE A 69 12.83 -2.49 -21.69
N VAL A 70 13.59 -3.31 -20.98
CA VAL A 70 14.90 -3.80 -21.45
C VAL A 70 14.70 -4.79 -22.60
N VAL A 71 15.28 -4.51 -23.76
CA VAL A 71 15.19 -5.37 -24.94
C VAL A 71 16.58 -5.66 -25.50
N GLU A 72 16.93 -6.94 -25.58
CA GLU A 72 18.23 -7.40 -26.08
C GLU A 72 18.05 -8.10 -27.43
N LYS A 73 18.67 -7.56 -28.48
CA LYS A 73 18.62 -8.12 -29.84
C LYS A 73 19.63 -9.26 -29.99
N GLU A 74 19.20 -10.38 -30.60
CA GLU A 74 20.06 -11.52 -30.96
C GLU A 74 20.91 -12.08 -29.81
N LYS A 75 20.42 -11.95 -28.57
CA LYS A 75 21.12 -12.43 -27.38
C LYS A 75 21.30 -13.95 -27.42
N SER A 76 22.54 -14.40 -27.26
CA SER A 76 22.84 -15.83 -27.21
C SER A 76 22.30 -16.46 -25.92
N ILE A 77 21.33 -17.37 -26.06
CA ILE A 77 20.74 -18.13 -24.96
C ILE A 77 21.11 -19.60 -25.02
N LYS A 78 21.32 -20.21 -23.85
CA LYS A 78 21.72 -21.61 -23.73
C LYS A 78 20.56 -22.56 -24.07
N ILE A 79 20.87 -23.60 -24.83
CA ILE A 79 19.98 -24.72 -25.12
C ILE A 79 20.47 -25.96 -24.37
N TYR A 80 19.56 -26.63 -23.68
CA TYR A 80 19.85 -27.74 -22.78
C TYR A 80 19.39 -29.07 -23.35
N SER A 81 20.19 -30.11 -23.13
CA SER A 81 19.78 -31.49 -23.36
C SER A 81 18.71 -31.90 -22.34
N LEU A 82 17.55 -32.37 -22.82
CA LEU A 82 16.51 -32.92 -21.95
C LEU A 82 16.95 -34.19 -21.20
N LYS A 83 17.97 -34.90 -21.71
CA LYS A 83 18.46 -36.15 -21.09
C LYS A 83 19.56 -35.89 -20.07
N SER A 84 20.55 -35.05 -20.41
CA SER A 84 21.76 -34.86 -19.60
C SER A 84 21.79 -33.54 -18.84
N GLY A 85 20.90 -32.59 -19.14
CA GLY A 85 20.90 -31.25 -18.57
C GLY A 85 22.07 -30.36 -18.97
N LYS A 86 23.06 -30.88 -19.70
CA LYS A 86 24.19 -30.10 -20.22
C LYS A 86 23.74 -29.16 -21.33
N THR A 87 24.41 -28.01 -21.43
CA THR A 87 24.27 -27.12 -22.58
C THR A 87 24.77 -27.84 -23.83
N VAL A 88 23.93 -27.92 -24.85
CA VAL A 88 24.23 -28.56 -26.15
C VAL A 88 24.49 -27.56 -27.27
N GLY A 89 24.31 -26.27 -26.97
CA GLY A 89 24.54 -25.18 -27.90
C GLY A 89 23.83 -23.92 -27.45
N THR A 90 23.74 -22.96 -28.36
CA THR A 90 23.08 -21.69 -28.14
C THR A 90 22.09 -21.39 -29.26
N TYR A 91 21.06 -20.63 -28.93
CA TYR A 91 20.11 -20.07 -29.87
C TYR A 91 20.07 -18.55 -29.68
N LYS A 92 19.84 -17.81 -30.75
CA LYS A 92 19.73 -16.35 -30.73
C LYS A 92 18.34 -16.01 -31.26
N PRO A 93 17.37 -15.68 -30.40
CA PRO A 93 16.10 -15.15 -30.87
C PRO A 93 16.27 -13.72 -31.37
N ASP A 94 15.34 -13.25 -32.19
CA ASP A 94 15.37 -11.87 -32.70
C ASP A 94 15.43 -10.86 -31.56
N LEU A 95 14.56 -11.03 -30.55
CA LEU A 95 14.55 -10.22 -29.33
C LEU A 95 14.40 -11.09 -28.08
N LEU A 96 15.09 -10.69 -27.01
CA LEU A 96 14.83 -11.11 -25.64
C LEU A 96 14.32 -9.90 -24.86
N ILE A 97 13.10 -10.00 -24.33
CA ILE A 97 12.40 -8.90 -23.65
C ILE A 97 12.44 -9.16 -22.15
N ASP A 98 13.04 -8.24 -21.41
CA ASP A 98 13.12 -8.21 -19.93
C ASP A 98 13.69 -9.49 -19.30
N ASP A 99 14.64 -10.17 -19.97
CA ASP A 99 15.17 -11.52 -19.64
C ASP A 99 14.06 -12.57 -19.35
N LYS A 100 12.85 -12.37 -19.88
CA LYS A 100 11.65 -13.16 -19.56
C LYS A 100 11.00 -13.79 -20.79
N ILE A 101 10.88 -13.03 -21.87
CA ILE A 101 10.11 -13.40 -23.06
C ILE A 101 11.01 -13.44 -24.28
N ILE A 102 11.01 -14.57 -24.97
CA ILE A 102 11.65 -14.71 -26.28
C ILE A 102 10.71 -14.21 -27.38
N MET A 103 11.23 -13.54 -28.40
CA MET A 103 10.43 -13.19 -29.56
C MET A 103 11.12 -13.53 -30.88
N GLU A 104 10.32 -14.13 -31.77
CA GLU A 104 10.62 -14.36 -33.18
C GLU A 104 9.72 -13.49 -34.03
N ILE A 105 10.33 -12.74 -34.93
CA ILE A 105 9.67 -11.81 -35.85
C ILE A 105 9.78 -12.39 -37.25
N LYS A 106 8.72 -12.25 -38.04
CA LYS A 106 8.66 -12.66 -39.43
C LYS A 106 8.06 -11.55 -40.28
N SER A 107 8.48 -11.54 -41.53
CA SER A 107 7.90 -10.71 -42.58
C SER A 107 7.64 -11.54 -43.83
N SER A 108 6.69 -12.46 -43.73
CA SER A 108 6.26 -13.34 -44.82
C SER A 108 4.74 -13.29 -44.99
N LEU A 109 4.24 -13.60 -46.19
CA LEU A 109 2.80 -13.58 -46.46
C LEU A 109 2.01 -14.66 -45.68
N ILE A 110 2.70 -15.68 -45.16
CA ILE A 110 2.10 -16.80 -44.44
C ILE A 110 2.97 -17.13 -43.21
N SER A 111 2.33 -17.31 -42.05
CA SER A 111 2.93 -17.93 -40.87
C SER A 111 2.64 -19.43 -40.88
N THR A 112 3.65 -20.27 -40.64
CA THR A 112 3.49 -21.71 -40.74
C THR A 112 3.46 -22.38 -39.35
N LYS A 113 2.82 -23.54 -39.26
CA LYS A 113 2.91 -24.40 -38.05
C LYS A 113 4.35 -24.81 -37.74
N ARG A 114 5.26 -24.76 -38.72
CA ARG A 114 6.68 -25.06 -38.53
C ARG A 114 7.34 -23.99 -37.65
N ASP A 115 7.02 -22.73 -37.87
CA ASP A 115 7.56 -21.58 -37.13
C ASP A 115 7.10 -21.63 -35.66
N GLU A 116 5.81 -21.90 -35.45
CA GLU A 116 5.26 -22.09 -34.09
C GLU A 116 5.96 -23.26 -33.37
N LYS A 117 6.18 -24.36 -34.07
CA LYS A 117 6.82 -25.57 -33.52
C LYS A 117 8.29 -25.35 -33.21
N GLN A 118 8.99 -24.55 -34.03
CA GLN A 118 10.37 -24.17 -33.79
C GLN A 118 10.50 -23.37 -32.48
N LEU A 119 9.72 -22.30 -32.33
CA LEU A 119 9.72 -21.49 -31.11
C LEU A 119 9.33 -22.35 -29.89
N TYR A 120 8.33 -23.22 -30.02
CA TYR A 120 7.95 -24.17 -28.97
C TYR A 120 9.11 -25.06 -28.51
N TYR A 121 9.93 -25.59 -29.44
CA TYR A 121 11.07 -26.42 -29.07
C TYR A 121 12.21 -25.62 -28.44
N TYR A 122 12.42 -24.38 -28.84
CA TYR A 122 13.37 -23.51 -28.14
C TYR A 122 12.92 -23.19 -26.72
N LEU A 123 11.64 -22.93 -26.49
CA LEU A 123 11.10 -22.80 -25.14
C LEU A 123 11.29 -24.09 -24.33
N ARG A 124 10.96 -25.25 -24.91
CA ARG A 124 11.13 -26.57 -24.27
C ARG A 124 12.56 -26.82 -23.80
N ASN A 125 13.56 -26.35 -24.56
CA ASN A 125 14.96 -26.65 -24.33
C ASN A 125 15.77 -25.46 -23.77
N SER A 126 15.12 -24.40 -23.29
CA SER A 126 15.76 -23.24 -22.66
C SER A 126 15.16 -22.94 -21.27
N LYS A 127 15.68 -21.92 -20.57
CA LYS A 127 15.14 -21.47 -19.27
C LYS A 127 13.84 -20.67 -19.37
N TYR A 128 13.38 -20.33 -20.57
CA TYR A 128 12.26 -19.39 -20.78
C TYR A 128 10.93 -20.11 -20.98
N ASP A 129 9.88 -19.56 -20.37
CA ASP A 129 8.54 -20.14 -20.36
C ASP A 129 7.63 -19.64 -21.47
N LEU A 130 7.88 -18.41 -21.94
CA LEU A 130 7.02 -17.70 -22.87
C LEU A 130 7.79 -17.21 -24.08
N GLY A 131 7.21 -17.43 -25.25
CA GLY A 131 7.68 -16.89 -26.51
C GLY A 131 6.56 -16.25 -27.33
N TYR A 132 6.91 -15.26 -28.13
CA TYR A 132 6.03 -14.68 -29.16
C TYR A 132 6.55 -14.99 -30.55
N LEU A 133 5.68 -15.43 -31.43
CA LEU A 133 5.89 -15.43 -32.87
C LEU A 133 5.02 -14.34 -33.48
N VAL A 134 5.65 -13.31 -34.04
CA VAL A 134 4.96 -12.17 -34.65
C VAL A 134 5.26 -12.14 -36.14
N ASN A 135 4.24 -12.08 -36.98
CA ASN A 135 4.41 -11.85 -38.42
C ASN A 135 3.66 -10.59 -38.84
N PHE A 136 4.41 -9.61 -39.32
CA PHE A 136 3.88 -8.29 -39.68
C PHE A 136 3.34 -8.23 -41.12
N SER A 137 3.71 -9.18 -41.98
CA SER A 137 3.42 -9.14 -43.42
C SER A 137 2.29 -10.05 -43.88
N THR A 138 1.63 -10.75 -42.95
CA THR A 138 0.35 -11.40 -43.22
C THR A 138 -0.76 -10.37 -43.48
N PRO A 139 -1.87 -10.75 -44.15
CA PRO A 139 -2.99 -9.84 -44.41
C PRO A 139 -3.51 -9.14 -43.14
N LEU A 140 -3.58 -9.89 -42.03
CA LEU A 140 -3.79 -9.36 -40.68
C LEU A 140 -2.53 -9.58 -39.85
N LEU A 141 -2.23 -8.69 -38.89
CA LEU A 141 -1.12 -8.88 -37.95
C LEU A 141 -1.26 -10.22 -37.24
N PHE A 142 -0.28 -11.09 -37.43
CA PHE A 142 -0.27 -12.40 -36.78
C PHE A 142 0.57 -12.32 -35.51
N ILE A 143 -0.03 -12.60 -34.37
CA ILE A 143 0.64 -12.70 -33.08
C ILE A 143 0.27 -14.04 -32.46
N LYS A 144 1.27 -14.88 -32.22
CA LYS A 144 1.09 -16.15 -31.51
C LYS A 144 1.91 -16.15 -30.23
N ARG A 145 1.19 -16.20 -29.10
CA ARG A 145 1.76 -16.41 -27.77
C ARG A 145 1.90 -17.90 -27.49
N ILE A 146 3.12 -18.39 -27.27
CA ILE A 146 3.44 -19.82 -27.06
C ILE A 146 4.05 -20.00 -25.68
N VAL A 147 3.48 -20.90 -24.88
CA VAL A 147 3.95 -21.20 -23.51
C VAL A 147 4.45 -22.64 -23.40
N TYR A 148 5.64 -22.82 -22.83
CA TYR A 148 6.14 -24.11 -22.36
C TYR A 148 6.68 -23.97 -20.94
N SER A 149 5.87 -24.38 -19.96
CA SER A 149 6.17 -24.20 -18.55
C SER A 149 7.39 -24.97 -18.05
N ASN A 150 8.21 -24.30 -17.25
CA ASN A 150 9.52 -24.72 -16.76
C ASN A 150 9.43 -25.97 -15.89
N TYR A 151 8.33 -26.16 -15.15
CA TYR A 151 8.09 -27.37 -14.33
C TYR A 151 8.05 -28.67 -15.16
N LYS A 152 7.84 -28.58 -16.49
CA LYS A 152 7.87 -29.74 -17.40
C LYS A 152 9.30 -30.08 -17.87
N LYS A 153 10.30 -29.25 -17.61
CA LYS A 153 11.66 -29.37 -18.14
C LYS A 153 12.55 -30.16 -17.16
N PRO A 154 12.98 -31.40 -17.50
CA PRO A 154 13.73 -32.26 -16.59
C PRO A 154 15.12 -31.72 -16.22
N PHE A 155 15.77 -30.96 -17.10
CA PHE A 155 17.07 -30.36 -16.82
C PHE A 155 17.03 -29.23 -15.79
N LEU A 156 15.86 -28.58 -15.61
CA LEU A 156 15.65 -27.65 -14.50
C LEU A 156 15.31 -28.41 -13.20
N LYS A 157 14.86 -29.66 -13.27
CA LYS A 157 14.56 -30.51 -12.10
C LYS A 157 15.81 -31.10 -11.46
N LEU A 158 16.90 -31.32 -12.19
CA LEU A 158 18.12 -31.93 -11.64
C LEU A 158 18.81 -31.04 -10.60
N LEU A 159 18.68 -29.70 -10.73
CA LEU A 159 19.05 -28.76 -9.66
C LEU A 159 18.09 -28.81 -8.46
N SER A 160 16.85 -29.24 -8.67
CA SER A 160 15.80 -29.27 -7.65
C SER A 160 15.83 -30.56 -6.82
N CYS A 161 16.19 -31.72 -7.37
CA CYS A 161 16.14 -32.99 -6.61
C CYS A 161 17.28 -33.17 -5.58
N ILE A 162 18.48 -32.64 -5.83
CA ILE A 162 19.58 -32.62 -4.84
C ILE A 162 19.27 -31.61 -3.72
N PHE A 163 18.50 -30.56 -4.04
CA PHE A 163 18.04 -29.58 -3.07
C PHE A 163 16.85 -30.11 -2.24
N VAL A 164 15.91 -30.85 -2.84
CA VAL A 164 14.69 -31.36 -2.17
C VAL A 164 14.99 -32.48 -1.18
N LEU A 165 16.01 -33.32 -1.38
CA LEU A 165 16.41 -34.31 -0.37
C LEU A 165 17.19 -33.69 0.81
N PHE A 166 17.76 -32.49 0.64
CA PHE A 166 18.34 -31.70 1.74
C PHE A 166 17.32 -30.76 2.41
N PHE A 167 16.25 -30.37 1.70
CA PHE A 167 15.19 -29.48 2.20
C PHE A 167 13.93 -30.19 2.69
N ALA A 168 13.77 -31.50 2.47
CA ALA A 168 12.60 -32.23 2.98
C ALA A 168 12.54 -32.33 4.52
N TRP A 169 13.56 -31.84 5.22
CA TRP A 169 13.56 -31.62 6.68
C TRP A 169 13.66 -30.16 7.11
N PHE A 170 13.76 -29.20 6.18
CA PHE A 170 13.58 -27.80 6.51
C PHE A 170 12.14 -27.43 6.17
N SER A 171 11.26 -27.53 7.17
CA SER A 171 10.13 -26.61 7.22
C SER A 171 10.71 -25.21 7.05
N VAL A 172 10.46 -24.57 5.91
CA VAL A 172 10.65 -23.14 5.78
C VAL A 172 9.60 -22.54 6.70
N ILE A 173 9.98 -22.33 7.96
CA ILE A 173 9.27 -21.43 8.84
C ILE A 173 9.43 -20.08 8.16
N ASP A 174 8.39 -19.66 7.44
CA ASP A 174 8.36 -18.37 6.77
C ASP A 174 8.27 -17.32 7.87
N ALA A 175 9.42 -16.74 8.18
CA ALA A 175 9.58 -15.82 9.29
C ALA A 175 9.16 -14.42 8.85
N ALA A 176 8.58 -13.64 9.76
CA ALA A 176 8.45 -12.21 9.57
C ALA A 176 9.81 -11.62 9.17
N THR A 177 9.82 -10.69 8.22
CA THR A 177 11.05 -10.11 7.67
C THR A 177 11.03 -8.60 7.81
N LEU A 178 12.07 -8.05 8.46
CA LEU A 178 12.38 -6.63 8.41
C LEU A 178 13.42 -6.37 7.32
N PHE A 179 13.15 -5.40 6.45
CA PHE A 179 14.06 -5.05 5.36
C PHE A 179 13.98 -3.59 4.99
N PHE A 180 15.06 -3.08 4.42
CA PHE A 180 15.13 -1.72 3.92
C PHE A 180 14.80 -1.63 2.43
N LYS A 181 14.04 -0.62 2.04
CA LYS A 181 13.74 -0.25 0.66
C LYS A 181 14.36 1.12 0.37
N PRO A 182 15.53 1.17 -0.30
CA PRO A 182 16.22 2.43 -0.56
C PRO A 182 15.69 3.13 -1.82
N SER A 183 15.87 4.45 -1.87
CA SER A 183 15.63 5.26 -3.09
C SER A 183 16.71 5.04 -4.16
N SER A 184 17.95 4.73 -3.78
CA SER A 184 19.06 4.37 -4.67
C SER A 184 20.09 3.48 -3.95
N GLN A 185 20.93 2.74 -4.68
CA GLN A 185 22.09 2.03 -4.10
C GLN A 185 23.40 2.82 -4.24
N GLU A 186 23.45 3.75 -5.19
CA GLU A 186 24.57 4.65 -5.45
C GLU A 186 24.11 6.08 -5.19
N ILE A 187 24.79 6.78 -4.28
CA ILE A 187 24.40 8.11 -3.81
C ILE A 187 25.57 9.06 -3.98
N LYS A 188 25.27 10.29 -4.42
CA LYS A 188 26.30 11.31 -4.55
C LYS A 188 26.73 11.86 -3.19
N THR A 189 28.01 12.16 -3.03
CA THR A 189 28.53 12.76 -1.80
C THR A 189 27.95 14.17 -1.59
N GLY A 190 27.47 14.44 -0.37
CA GLY A 190 26.79 15.68 0.01
C GLY A 190 25.28 15.69 -0.22
N ASP A 191 24.75 14.73 -1.00
CA ASP A 191 23.32 14.62 -1.30
C ASP A 191 22.53 13.99 -0.14
N TYR A 192 21.22 14.19 -0.21
CA TYR A 192 20.24 13.53 0.63
C TYR A 192 19.63 12.33 -0.10
N PHE A 193 19.33 11.27 0.65
CA PHE A 193 18.60 10.11 0.14
C PHE A 193 17.65 9.56 1.20
N GLN A 194 16.61 8.86 0.74
CA GLN A 194 15.62 8.22 1.60
C GLN A 194 15.83 6.70 1.64
N VAL A 195 15.69 6.12 2.82
CA VAL A 195 15.64 4.67 3.04
C VAL A 195 14.46 4.34 3.94
N ASP A 196 13.57 3.48 3.45
CA ASP A 196 12.38 3.08 4.20
C ASP A 196 12.61 1.72 4.87
N LEU A 197 12.20 1.59 6.14
CA LEU A 197 12.13 0.29 6.82
C LEU A 197 10.74 -0.32 6.61
N TYR A 198 10.69 -1.57 6.17
CA TYR A 198 9.47 -2.33 5.93
C TYR A 198 9.42 -3.61 6.77
N LEU A 199 8.20 -4.01 7.12
CA LEU A 199 7.85 -5.31 7.69
C LEU A 199 7.05 -6.11 6.67
N ASN A 200 7.54 -7.30 6.34
CA ASN A 200 6.74 -8.34 5.72
C ASN A 200 6.37 -9.36 6.81
N PRO A 201 5.09 -9.49 7.18
CA PRO A 201 4.68 -10.44 8.20
C PRO A 201 4.66 -11.88 7.68
N SER A 202 4.93 -12.11 6.39
CA SER A 202 4.85 -13.40 5.73
C SER A 202 3.42 -13.98 5.80
N ASN A 203 3.14 -14.86 6.77
CA ASN A 203 1.84 -15.49 7.03
C ASN A 203 1.40 -15.32 8.49
N GLU A 204 2.08 -14.45 9.23
CA GLU A 204 1.83 -14.19 10.65
C GLU A 204 1.01 -12.91 10.82
N ASP A 205 0.32 -12.79 11.94
CA ASP A 205 -0.34 -11.55 12.34
C ASP A 205 0.59 -10.86 13.35
N ILE A 206 1.15 -9.70 13.00
CA ILE A 206 2.11 -9.01 13.87
C ILE A 206 1.43 -7.87 14.62
N ASN A 207 1.51 -7.87 15.94
CA ASN A 207 0.91 -6.85 16.81
C ASN A 207 1.94 -5.86 17.37
N ALA A 208 3.23 -6.21 17.43
CA ALA A 208 4.24 -5.27 17.90
C ALA A 208 5.56 -5.42 17.15
N VAL A 209 6.30 -4.31 17.04
CA VAL A 209 7.64 -4.26 16.47
C VAL A 209 8.53 -3.31 17.28
N GLU A 210 9.73 -3.77 17.57
CA GLU A 210 10.80 -2.95 18.16
C GLU A 210 12.11 -3.19 17.42
N GLY A 211 12.96 -2.18 17.40
CA GLY A 211 14.23 -2.27 16.67
C GLY A 211 15.25 -1.21 17.05
N LYS A 212 16.52 -1.56 16.77
CA LYS A 212 17.68 -0.67 16.86
C LYS A 212 18.41 -0.69 15.52
N ILE A 213 18.35 0.40 14.78
CA ILE A 213 18.99 0.57 13.48
C ILE A 213 20.34 1.25 13.70
N VAL A 214 21.41 0.69 13.15
CA VAL A 214 22.76 1.25 13.20
C VAL A 214 23.01 2.06 11.93
N ILE A 215 23.40 3.33 12.11
CA ILE A 215 23.78 4.22 11.02
C ILE A 215 25.30 4.45 11.08
N PRO A 216 26.05 4.23 9.99
CA PRO A 216 27.49 4.48 9.96
C PRO A 216 27.76 5.99 9.96
N GLU A 217 27.92 6.57 11.16
CA GLU A 217 28.02 8.03 11.36
C GLU A 217 29.20 8.69 10.64
N ASN A 218 30.26 7.92 10.34
CA ASN A 218 31.38 8.42 9.55
C ASN A 218 30.97 8.71 8.09
N LEU A 219 30.04 7.94 7.54
CA LEU A 219 29.56 8.06 6.16
C LEU A 219 28.28 8.91 6.05
N LEU A 220 27.41 8.85 7.07
CA LEU A 220 26.05 9.38 7.01
C LEU A 220 25.74 10.31 8.19
N ALA A 221 24.88 11.31 7.96
CA ALA A 221 24.15 12.03 9.01
C ALA A 221 22.67 11.75 8.87
N VAL A 222 21.99 11.44 9.98
CA VAL A 222 20.54 11.39 10.02
C VAL A 222 20.02 12.82 9.98
N SER A 223 19.28 13.16 8.93
CA SER A 223 18.63 14.46 8.82
C SER A 223 17.26 14.42 9.48
N GLU A 224 16.44 13.42 9.13
CA GLU A 224 15.08 13.26 9.63
C GLU A 224 14.69 11.80 9.73
N VAL A 225 13.73 11.52 10.61
CA VAL A 225 13.03 10.24 10.68
C VAL A 225 11.53 10.51 10.54
N LEU A 226 10.92 9.99 9.48
CA LEU A 226 9.50 10.22 9.15
C LEU A 226 8.67 8.98 9.51
N GLU A 227 7.44 9.23 9.94
CA GLU A 227 6.50 8.19 10.40
C GLU A 227 5.24 8.13 9.51
N GLY A 228 5.16 8.93 8.45
CA GLY A 228 4.03 8.91 7.52
C GLY A 228 3.86 7.55 6.84
N ASP A 229 2.61 7.14 6.62
CA ASP A 229 2.18 5.79 6.19
C ASP A 229 2.76 4.63 7.01
N SER A 230 3.17 4.88 8.26
CA SER A 230 3.59 3.81 9.16
C SER A 230 2.44 2.85 9.46
N ILE A 231 2.71 1.54 9.42
CA ILE A 231 1.79 0.51 9.91
C ILE A 231 1.71 0.51 11.45
N VAL A 232 2.71 1.05 12.12
CA VAL A 232 2.71 1.28 13.57
C VAL A 232 1.84 2.49 13.84
N SER A 233 0.68 2.24 14.46
CA SER A 233 -0.30 3.27 14.78
C SER A 233 -0.15 3.81 16.20
N LEU A 234 0.51 3.06 17.10
CA LEU A 234 0.79 3.50 18.47
C LEU A 234 2.26 3.23 18.83
N TRP A 235 3.00 4.29 19.09
CA TRP A 235 4.41 4.23 19.47
C TRP A 235 4.57 4.21 20.98
N MET A 236 5.21 3.17 21.52
CA MET A 236 5.68 3.14 22.91
C MET A 236 6.98 3.95 23.05
N LYS A 237 7.83 3.89 22.02
CA LYS A 237 9.00 4.72 21.83
C LYS A 237 9.08 5.13 20.37
N ARG A 238 8.87 6.41 20.10
CA ARG A 238 8.99 6.95 18.74
C ARG A 238 10.42 6.78 18.21
N PRO A 239 10.61 6.60 16.89
CA PRO A 239 11.93 6.50 16.28
C PRO A 239 12.80 7.72 16.60
N THR A 240 13.82 7.51 17.42
CA THR A 240 14.69 8.59 17.91
C THR A 240 16.15 8.19 17.76
N LEU A 241 17.01 9.16 17.41
CA LEU A 241 18.45 8.98 17.34
C LEU A 241 19.08 9.03 18.73
N GLU A 242 19.68 7.92 19.16
CA GLU A 242 20.38 7.74 20.43
C GLU A 242 21.70 7.02 20.15
N ASP A 243 22.83 7.64 20.50
CA ASP A 243 24.19 7.05 20.35
C ASP A 243 24.46 6.45 18.95
N GLY A 244 24.11 7.17 17.88
CA GLY A 244 24.30 6.73 16.49
C GLY A 244 23.35 5.63 16.02
N LYS A 245 22.32 5.32 16.81
CA LYS A 245 21.31 4.32 16.50
C LYS A 245 19.92 4.93 16.48
N ILE A 246 19.07 4.49 15.57
CA ILE A 246 17.64 4.81 15.63
C ILE A 246 16.95 3.72 16.46
N VAL A 247 16.40 4.11 17.61
CA VAL A 247 15.68 3.22 18.52
C VAL A 247 14.19 3.48 18.43
N PHE A 248 13.39 2.43 18.27
CA PHE A 248 11.94 2.53 18.19
C PHE A 248 11.24 1.31 18.80
N SER A 249 10.00 1.51 19.25
CA SER A 249 9.10 0.46 19.72
C SER A 249 7.66 0.90 19.54
N GLY A 250 6.82 0.05 18.95
CA GLY A 250 5.41 0.36 18.78
C GLY A 250 4.54 -0.87 18.50
N VAL A 251 3.24 -0.63 18.54
CA VAL A 251 2.20 -1.64 18.43
C VAL A 251 1.25 -1.34 17.26
N ILE A 252 0.64 -2.40 16.75
CA ILE A 252 -0.27 -2.43 15.61
C ILE A 252 -1.56 -3.14 16.07
N PRO A 253 -2.48 -2.41 16.73
CA PRO A 253 -3.69 -2.99 17.28
C PRO A 253 -4.53 -3.70 16.22
N GLY A 254 -4.97 -4.92 16.52
CA GLY A 254 -5.73 -5.78 15.61
C GLY A 254 -4.89 -6.60 14.63
N GLY A 255 -3.56 -6.52 14.76
CA GLY A 255 -2.60 -7.34 14.02
C GLY A 255 -2.36 -6.86 12.58
N PHE A 256 -1.14 -7.04 12.13
CA PHE A 256 -0.72 -6.72 10.76
C PHE A 256 -0.50 -7.99 9.94
N LYS A 257 -1.41 -8.23 9.00
CA LYS A 257 -1.35 -9.30 7.98
C LYS A 257 -0.58 -8.93 6.72
N GLY A 258 -0.26 -7.64 6.59
CA GLY A 258 0.22 -7.03 5.36
C GLY A 258 -0.77 -6.01 4.81
N ALA A 259 -0.26 -5.08 4.02
CA ALA A 259 -1.05 -4.05 3.37
C ALA A 259 -1.79 -4.62 2.16
N ILE A 260 -3.03 -4.16 1.94
CA ILE A 260 -3.80 -4.51 0.75
C ILE A 260 -3.56 -3.43 -0.30
N ASP A 261 -3.00 -3.84 -1.44
CA ASP A 261 -2.85 -2.99 -2.62
C ASP A 261 -3.86 -3.49 -3.68
N PRO A 262 -4.87 -2.71 -4.08
CA PRO A 262 -5.90 -3.15 -5.01
C PRO A 262 -5.36 -3.49 -6.41
N PHE A 263 -4.10 -3.14 -6.69
CA PHE A 263 -3.43 -3.41 -7.96
C PHE A 263 -2.42 -4.56 -7.88
N LYS A 264 -2.22 -5.19 -6.71
CA LYS A 264 -1.27 -6.30 -6.53
C LYS A 264 -1.94 -7.51 -5.86
N GLU A 265 -1.52 -8.70 -6.27
CA GLU A 265 -1.98 -9.93 -5.61
C GLU A 265 -1.30 -10.13 -4.25
N GLY A 266 -2.11 -10.55 -3.27
CA GLY A 266 -1.63 -10.91 -1.94
C GLY A 266 -1.31 -9.71 -1.03
N TYR A 267 -1.04 -10.03 0.23
CA TYR A 267 -0.62 -9.07 1.23
C TYR A 267 0.76 -8.51 0.90
N GLN A 268 0.87 -7.18 0.95
CA GLN A 268 2.11 -6.45 0.69
C GLN A 268 2.82 -6.11 2.00
N PRO A 269 4.15 -5.92 1.98
CA PRO A 269 4.87 -5.40 3.14
C PRO A 269 4.38 -4.00 3.54
N GLY A 270 4.42 -3.71 4.84
CA GLY A 270 4.05 -2.43 5.42
C GLY A 270 5.25 -1.59 5.80
N LYS A 271 5.17 -0.27 5.57
CA LYS A 271 6.23 0.67 5.95
C LYS A 271 6.18 0.92 7.46
N ILE A 272 7.32 0.92 8.14
CA ILE A 272 7.42 1.26 9.57
C ILE A 272 7.86 2.70 9.75
N LEU A 273 8.92 3.10 9.05
CA LEU A 273 9.48 4.45 9.12
C LEU A 273 10.32 4.74 7.88
N SER A 274 10.59 6.02 7.64
CA SER A 274 11.50 6.49 6.59
C SER A 274 12.65 7.27 7.21
N LEU A 275 13.87 7.00 6.77
CA LEU A 275 15.07 7.72 7.16
C LEU A 275 15.49 8.65 6.04
N ILE A 276 15.64 9.95 6.34
CA ILE A 276 16.25 10.92 5.43
C ILE A 276 17.69 11.13 5.89
N LEU A 277 18.63 10.76 5.01
CA LEU A 277 20.04 10.67 5.35
C LEU A 277 20.84 11.57 4.43
N LYS A 278 21.84 12.26 4.98
CA LYS A 278 22.81 13.05 4.22
C LYS A 278 24.15 12.33 4.14
N THR A 279 24.71 12.21 2.95
CA THR A 279 26.04 11.62 2.75
C THR A 279 27.14 12.62 3.12
N LYS A 280 28.21 12.12 3.77
CA LYS A 280 29.34 12.94 4.25
C LYS A 280 30.58 12.80 3.39
N ILE A 281 31.03 11.56 3.20
CA ILE A 281 32.26 11.21 2.49
C ILE A 281 32.03 10.00 1.60
N ASP A 282 32.86 9.89 0.56
CA ASP A 282 32.88 8.75 -0.36
C ASP A 282 33.23 7.45 0.37
N GLY A 283 32.62 6.34 -0.04
CA GLY A 283 32.84 5.04 0.57
C GLY A 283 31.65 4.11 0.43
N GLN A 284 31.79 2.89 0.96
CA GLN A 284 30.71 1.89 1.00
C GLN A 284 30.39 1.57 2.45
N GLY A 285 29.11 1.29 2.72
CA GLY A 285 28.64 1.01 4.06
C GLY A 285 27.36 0.22 4.09
N PHE A 286 26.92 -0.07 5.32
CA PHE A 286 25.65 -0.75 5.58
C PHE A 286 24.82 0.07 6.54
N ILE A 287 23.51 0.13 6.28
CA ILE A 287 22.51 0.39 7.31
C ILE A 287 22.03 -0.98 7.78
N SER A 288 22.19 -1.26 9.08
CA SER A 288 21.89 -2.56 9.64
C SER A 288 20.94 -2.46 10.83
N ILE A 289 20.27 -3.56 11.14
CA ILE A 289 19.47 -3.70 12.35
C ILE A 289 20.30 -4.52 13.35
N GLU A 290 20.70 -3.90 14.46
CA GLU A 290 21.48 -4.56 15.53
C GLU A 290 20.63 -5.57 16.29
N SER A 291 19.41 -5.16 16.63
CA SER A 291 18.43 -6.00 17.32
C SER A 291 17.04 -5.58 16.88
N ALA A 292 16.16 -6.55 16.65
CA ALA A 292 14.74 -6.31 16.47
C ALA A 292 13.93 -7.48 16.98
N LYS A 293 12.70 -7.18 17.37
CA LYS A 293 11.74 -8.14 17.90
C LYS A 293 10.35 -7.80 17.39
N THR A 294 9.59 -8.85 17.08
CA THR A 294 8.20 -8.76 16.65
C THR A 294 7.35 -9.72 17.45
N LEU A 295 6.15 -9.29 17.83
CA LEU A 295 5.20 -10.09 18.60
C LEU A 295 3.97 -10.44 17.77
N LEU A 296 3.48 -11.67 17.92
CA LEU A 296 2.26 -12.16 17.28
C LEU A 296 1.00 -11.54 17.89
N ASP A 297 -0.04 -11.39 17.08
CA ASP A 297 -1.40 -11.04 17.52
C ASP A 297 -2.17 -12.28 18.00
N ASP A 298 -1.63 -12.96 19.02
CA ASP A 298 -2.20 -14.19 19.59
C ASP A 298 -2.81 -13.99 20.98
N GLY A 299 -2.91 -12.74 21.43
CA GLY A 299 -3.38 -12.36 22.76
C GLY A 299 -2.40 -12.63 23.91
N GLN A 300 -1.27 -13.31 23.65
CA GLN A 300 -0.20 -13.56 24.62
C GLN A 300 1.05 -12.73 24.33
N GLY A 301 1.17 -12.19 23.11
CA GLY A 301 2.33 -11.43 22.67
C GLY A 301 3.55 -12.35 22.46
N THR A 302 3.33 -13.54 21.89
CA THR A 302 4.42 -14.48 21.61
C THR A 302 5.42 -13.88 20.63
N GLU A 303 6.70 -13.93 20.96
CA GLU A 303 7.76 -13.48 20.07
C GLU A 303 7.90 -14.44 18.87
N THR A 304 7.91 -13.88 17.66
CA THR A 304 8.10 -14.66 16.43
C THR A 304 9.54 -14.62 15.95
N LYS A 305 9.93 -15.63 15.15
CA LYS A 305 11.21 -15.65 14.46
C LYS A 305 11.24 -14.53 13.43
N LEU A 306 12.30 -13.72 13.48
CA LEU A 306 12.49 -12.58 12.59
C LEU A 306 13.72 -12.77 11.69
N SER A 307 13.56 -12.50 10.40
CA SER A 307 14.65 -12.38 9.43
C SER A 307 14.94 -10.91 9.14
N ILE A 308 16.21 -10.54 9.04
CA ILE A 308 16.66 -9.16 8.81
C ILE A 308 17.42 -9.08 7.49
N ILE A 309 17.04 -8.14 6.62
CA ILE A 309 17.76 -7.81 5.39
C ILE A 309 18.31 -6.39 5.52
N ASN A 310 19.62 -6.31 5.75
CA ASN A 310 20.36 -5.05 5.84
C ASN A 310 20.50 -4.39 4.46
N TYR A 311 20.71 -3.08 4.44
CA TYR A 311 20.91 -2.32 3.22
C TYR A 311 22.37 -1.94 3.03
N GLN A 312 22.93 -2.29 1.87
CA GLN A 312 24.28 -1.90 1.44
C GLN A 312 24.19 -0.74 0.45
N PHE A 313 25.07 0.24 0.62
CA PHE A 313 25.13 1.43 -0.24
C PHE A 313 26.57 1.80 -0.63
N SER A 314 26.68 2.60 -1.70
CA SER A 314 27.92 3.20 -2.17
C SER A 314 27.75 4.72 -2.33
N ILE A 315 28.70 5.49 -1.82
CA ILE A 315 28.77 6.94 -1.92
C ILE A 315 29.93 7.32 -2.85
N SER A 316 29.66 8.10 -3.90
CA SER A 316 30.67 8.56 -4.86
C SER A 316 30.28 9.91 -5.45
N GLN A 317 31.26 10.79 -5.68
CA GLN A 317 31.05 12.06 -6.40
C GLN A 317 30.49 11.89 -7.83
N GLU A 318 30.72 10.73 -8.46
CA GLU A 318 30.29 10.41 -9.83
C GLU A 318 28.85 9.88 -9.90
N ALA A 319 28.24 9.57 -8.76
CA ALA A 319 26.87 9.07 -8.72
C ALA A 319 25.86 10.14 -9.18
N PRO A 320 24.73 9.72 -9.79
CA PRO A 320 23.68 10.65 -10.20
C PRO A 320 23.11 11.40 -9.00
N THR A 321 22.87 12.70 -9.17
CA THR A 321 22.26 13.53 -8.12
C THR A 321 20.82 13.09 -7.87
N VAL A 322 20.49 12.74 -6.62
CA VAL A 322 19.13 12.40 -6.23
C VAL A 322 18.35 13.72 -6.09
N THR A 323 17.56 14.05 -7.11
CA THR A 323 16.81 15.31 -7.14
C THR A 323 15.50 15.16 -6.36
N GLY A 324 15.20 16.05 -5.42
CA GLY A 324 13.86 16.20 -4.82
C GLY A 324 13.74 15.97 -3.31
N LEU A 325 14.81 15.65 -2.59
CA LEU A 325 14.79 15.55 -1.12
C LEU A 325 15.20 16.88 -0.48
N LEU A 326 14.26 17.82 -0.44
CA LEU A 326 14.33 19.06 0.33
C LEU A 326 13.70 18.85 1.72
N PRO A 327 13.98 19.73 2.71
CA PRO A 327 13.38 19.66 4.06
C PRO A 327 11.86 19.51 4.00
N ILE A 328 11.32 18.79 5.00
CA ILE A 328 9.93 18.31 5.12
C ILE A 328 8.94 19.29 4.48
N LYS A 329 8.38 18.91 3.34
CA LYS A 329 7.28 19.65 2.70
C LYS A 329 6.01 18.84 2.84
N ASP A 330 5.41 18.93 4.01
CA ASP A 330 4.12 18.34 4.32
C ASP A 330 3.12 19.47 4.57
N PRO A 331 2.24 19.77 3.59
CA PRO A 331 1.26 20.84 3.73
C PRO A 331 0.00 20.39 4.48
N ASP A 332 -0.14 19.08 4.76
CA ASP A 332 -1.38 18.51 5.25
C ASP A 332 -1.35 18.41 6.78
N PRO A 333 -2.35 18.93 7.49
CA PRO A 333 -2.45 18.73 8.93
C PRO A 333 -2.80 17.29 9.30
N PRO A 334 -2.48 16.85 10.54
CA PRO A 334 -2.83 15.52 11.04
C PRO A 334 -4.29 15.15 10.76
N GLU A 335 -4.55 13.85 10.61
CA GLU A 335 -5.90 13.33 10.39
C GLU A 335 -6.83 13.66 11.56
N LEU A 336 -8.15 13.63 11.29
CA LEU A 336 -9.14 13.78 12.34
C LEU A 336 -8.99 12.64 13.35
N PHE A 337 -9.00 12.98 14.64
CA PHE A 337 -8.88 12.02 15.73
C PHE A 337 -9.84 12.36 16.87
N GLU A 338 -10.18 11.36 17.67
CA GLU A 338 -11.18 11.48 18.74
C GLU A 338 -10.55 11.11 20.10
N PRO A 339 -10.23 12.10 20.95
CA PRO A 339 -9.83 11.85 22.33
C PRO A 339 -10.96 11.17 23.10
N THR A 340 -10.62 10.15 23.87
CA THR A 340 -11.58 9.33 24.62
C THR A 340 -11.37 9.52 26.13
N LEU A 341 -12.44 9.83 26.84
CA LEU A 341 -12.46 9.82 28.30
C LEU A 341 -12.47 8.38 28.80
N ALA A 342 -11.58 8.09 29.73
CA ALA A 342 -11.48 6.78 30.36
C ALA A 342 -11.26 6.92 31.87
N ARG A 343 -11.59 5.84 32.58
CA ARG A 343 -11.40 5.71 34.01
C ARG A 343 -11.17 4.24 34.31
N SER A 344 -10.10 3.92 35.03
CA SER A 344 -9.73 2.54 35.34
C SER A 344 -9.10 2.46 36.74
N PRO A 345 -9.45 1.48 37.58
CA PRO A 345 -8.75 1.22 38.83
C PRO A 345 -7.24 0.98 38.66
N ASP A 346 -6.82 0.49 37.49
CA ASP A 346 -5.44 0.14 37.20
C ASP A 346 -4.60 1.32 36.67
N ILE A 347 -5.24 2.45 36.34
CA ILE A 347 -4.58 3.62 35.73
C ILE A 347 -5.04 4.88 36.47
N PHE A 348 -4.08 5.60 37.05
CA PHE A 348 -4.32 6.82 37.86
C PHE A 348 -5.37 6.62 38.97
N ASP A 349 -5.33 5.49 39.69
CA ASP A 349 -6.16 5.22 40.87
C ASP A 349 -7.67 5.48 40.66
N ASN A 350 -8.20 5.06 39.51
CA ASN A 350 -9.61 5.26 39.15
C ASN A 350 -9.99 6.75 39.02
N GLN A 351 -9.08 7.64 38.66
CA GLN A 351 -9.37 9.02 38.25
C GLN A 351 -9.70 9.09 36.75
N TRP A 352 -10.41 10.14 36.32
CA TRP A 352 -10.66 10.41 34.92
C TRP A 352 -9.38 10.83 34.21
N PHE A 353 -9.09 10.17 33.11
CA PHE A 353 -7.98 10.50 32.23
C PHE A 353 -8.44 10.48 30.77
N LEU A 354 -7.63 11.10 29.92
CA LEU A 354 -7.89 11.22 28.50
C LEU A 354 -6.90 10.37 27.70
N VAL A 355 -7.41 9.57 26.78
CA VAL A 355 -6.62 8.80 25.82
C VAL A 355 -6.78 9.43 24.46
N PHE A 356 -5.68 9.68 23.75
CA PHE A 356 -5.71 10.23 22.41
C PHE A 356 -4.53 9.76 21.58
N VAL A 357 -4.79 9.58 20.29
CA VAL A 357 -3.79 9.30 19.28
C VAL A 357 -4.24 9.92 17.96
N ALA A 358 -3.36 10.68 17.33
CA ALA A 358 -3.55 11.21 15.99
C ALA A 358 -2.63 10.45 15.02
N GLN A 359 -3.07 10.34 13.78
CA GLN A 359 -2.28 9.83 12.67
C GLN A 359 -1.97 10.97 11.71
N ASP A 360 -0.80 10.91 11.09
CA ASP A 360 -0.42 11.82 10.02
C ASP A 360 0.19 11.01 8.88
N LYS A 361 -0.17 11.37 7.64
CA LYS A 361 0.25 10.64 6.43
C LYS A 361 1.57 11.16 5.86
N GLY A 362 1.99 12.36 6.23
CA GLY A 362 3.21 12.97 5.72
C GLY A 362 4.39 12.82 6.68
N SER A 363 4.59 13.85 7.49
CA SER A 363 5.77 14.05 8.33
C SER A 363 5.72 13.27 9.65
N GLY A 364 4.54 12.86 10.09
CA GLY A 364 4.28 12.21 11.37
C GLY A 364 4.04 13.21 12.51
N ILE A 365 3.49 12.74 13.62
CA ILE A 365 3.19 13.58 14.78
C ILE A 365 4.48 13.95 15.54
N ALA A 366 4.73 15.25 15.73
CA ALA A 366 5.84 15.75 16.53
C ALA A 366 5.51 15.77 18.03
N ARG A 367 4.34 16.28 18.40
CA ARG A 367 3.90 16.40 19.80
C ARG A 367 2.40 16.56 19.95
N TYR A 368 1.92 16.37 21.18
CA TYR A 368 0.58 16.79 21.59
C TYR A 368 0.65 17.92 22.59
N GLU A 369 -0.34 18.78 22.52
CA GLU A 369 -0.59 19.84 23.48
C GLU A 369 -2.05 19.77 23.93
N LEU A 370 -2.34 20.15 25.17
CA LEU A 370 -3.66 20.02 25.78
C LEU A 370 -4.01 21.29 26.56
N GLN A 371 -5.30 21.57 26.68
CA GLN A 371 -5.84 22.55 27.63
C GLN A 371 -7.20 22.12 28.17
N GLU A 372 -7.47 22.45 29.44
CA GLU A 372 -8.75 22.26 30.11
C GLU A 372 -9.31 23.66 30.42
N THR A 373 -10.45 24.03 29.84
CA THR A 373 -11.04 25.38 30.01
C THR A 373 -12.56 25.32 30.08
N GLU A 374 -13.18 26.26 30.80
CA GLU A 374 -14.64 26.44 30.79
C GLU A 374 -15.13 27.16 29.51
N ASN A 375 -14.20 27.73 28.73
CA ASN A 375 -14.51 28.49 27.53
C ASN A 375 -14.85 27.58 26.34
N LYS A 376 -15.86 27.97 25.54
CA LYS A 376 -16.29 27.25 24.32
C LYS A 376 -15.28 27.33 23.17
N GLN A 377 -14.21 28.11 23.34
CA GLN A 377 -13.13 28.28 22.37
C GLN A 377 -11.80 28.04 23.08
N PRO A 378 -10.81 27.44 22.38
CA PRO A 378 -9.48 27.21 22.94
C PRO A 378 -8.78 28.54 23.26
N GLU A 379 -8.06 28.57 24.37
CA GLU A 379 -7.21 29.68 24.78
C GLU A 379 -5.81 29.59 24.14
N ASP A 380 -5.02 30.66 24.26
CA ASP A 380 -3.66 30.75 23.72
C ASP A 380 -2.66 29.88 24.51
N ALA A 381 -2.97 29.54 25.76
CA ALA A 381 -2.08 28.79 26.64
C ALA A 381 -2.27 27.28 26.48
N TRP A 382 -1.30 26.62 25.85
CA TRP A 382 -1.27 25.17 25.66
C TRP A 382 -0.15 24.53 26.50
N ILE A 383 -0.41 23.36 27.08
CA ILE A 383 0.61 22.57 27.79
C ILE A 383 0.97 21.32 26.99
N LYS A 384 2.26 20.96 26.94
CA LYS A 384 2.66 19.68 26.35
C LYS A 384 2.02 18.53 27.12
N ALA A 385 1.49 17.55 26.39
CA ALA A 385 0.78 16.42 26.96
C ALA A 385 1.20 15.11 26.29
N GLU A 386 1.05 14.02 27.03
CA GLU A 386 1.22 12.65 26.56
C GLU A 386 -0.04 11.86 26.90
N SER A 387 -0.35 10.85 26.11
CA SER A 387 -1.47 9.95 26.37
C SER A 387 -0.96 8.68 27.08
N PRO A 388 -1.66 8.18 28.12
CA PRO A 388 -2.85 8.75 28.73
C PRO A 388 -2.55 9.99 29.59
N TYR A 389 -3.41 11.00 29.52
CA TYR A 389 -3.28 12.26 30.26
C TYR A 389 -4.27 12.32 31.43
N LEU A 390 -3.78 12.45 32.67
CA LEU A 390 -4.63 12.63 33.85
C LEU A 390 -5.28 14.02 33.85
N LEU A 391 -6.62 14.06 33.85
CA LEU A 391 -7.36 15.33 33.85
C LEU A 391 -7.26 16.05 35.19
N LYS A 392 -7.16 17.37 35.17
CA LYS A 392 -7.24 18.19 36.39
C LYS A 392 -8.69 18.36 36.82
N ASP A 393 -9.59 18.56 35.86
CA ASP A 393 -11.03 18.63 36.11
C ASP A 393 -11.66 17.24 36.17
N GLN A 394 -11.65 16.67 37.38
CA GLN A 394 -12.28 15.39 37.68
C GLN A 394 -13.82 15.45 37.73
N GLN A 395 -14.43 16.65 37.64
CA GLN A 395 -15.88 16.83 37.57
C GLN A 395 -16.39 16.87 36.12
N LEU A 396 -15.49 16.90 35.12
CA LEU A 396 -15.82 16.89 33.68
C LEU A 396 -16.73 18.05 33.24
N ASN A 397 -16.53 19.23 33.83
CA ASN A 397 -17.26 20.46 33.52
C ASN A 397 -16.55 21.32 32.46
N SER A 398 -15.27 21.04 32.20
CA SER A 398 -14.42 21.78 31.27
C SER A 398 -14.49 21.20 29.86
N TYR A 399 -14.34 22.06 28.85
CA TYR A 399 -13.92 21.65 27.52
C TYR A 399 -12.45 21.23 27.59
N VAL A 400 -12.15 20.06 27.04
CA VAL A 400 -10.78 19.57 26.95
C VAL A 400 -10.36 19.58 25.48
N TYR A 401 -9.45 20.47 25.12
CA TYR A 401 -8.93 20.54 23.76
C TYR A 401 -7.60 19.81 23.68
N VAL A 402 -7.43 19.00 22.65
CA VAL A 402 -6.20 18.30 22.33
C VAL A 402 -5.72 18.75 20.98
N LYS A 403 -4.52 19.32 20.91
CA LYS A 403 -3.85 19.73 19.68
C LYS A 403 -2.76 18.71 19.35
N ALA A 404 -2.86 18.08 18.18
CA ALA A 404 -1.77 17.33 17.58
C ALA A 404 -1.00 18.26 16.63
N VAL A 405 0.33 18.30 16.77
CA VAL A 405 1.22 19.07 15.89
C VAL A 405 2.16 18.10 15.18
N ASP A 406 2.22 18.15 13.86
CA ASP A 406 3.13 17.32 13.05
C ASP A 406 4.56 17.89 12.99
N LYS A 407 5.48 17.18 12.32
CA LYS A 407 6.88 17.61 12.18
C LYS A 407 7.07 18.74 11.17
N ALA A 408 6.09 19.02 10.31
CA ALA A 408 6.07 20.19 9.43
C ALA A 408 5.48 21.45 10.11
N GLY A 409 4.88 21.30 11.29
CA GLY A 409 4.28 22.37 12.07
C GLY A 409 2.79 22.59 11.81
N ASN A 410 2.11 21.73 11.04
CA ASN A 410 0.67 21.84 10.90
C ASN A 410 -0.04 21.32 12.17
N GLU A 411 -1.22 21.87 12.44
CA GLU A 411 -1.96 21.63 13.67
C GLU A 411 -3.34 21.04 13.39
N ARG A 412 -3.74 20.06 14.22
CA ARG A 412 -5.12 19.57 14.30
C ARG A 412 -5.59 19.62 15.74
N VAL A 413 -6.75 20.26 15.97
CA VAL A 413 -7.37 20.32 17.30
C VAL A 413 -8.62 19.43 17.33
N ALA A 414 -8.72 18.59 18.35
CA ALA A 414 -9.90 17.84 18.73
C ALA A 414 -10.42 18.34 20.09
N VAL A 415 -11.70 18.15 20.37
CA VAL A 415 -12.35 18.62 21.60
C VAL A 415 -13.18 17.52 22.24
N VAL A 416 -13.07 17.43 23.56
CA VAL A 416 -14.01 16.70 24.41
C VAL A 416 -14.90 17.72 25.12
N PHE A 417 -16.20 17.51 24.98
CA PHE A 417 -17.21 18.39 25.56
C PHE A 417 -17.43 18.05 27.05
N PRO A 418 -17.79 19.05 27.88
CA PRO A 418 -18.22 18.83 29.27
C PRO A 418 -19.32 17.77 29.37
N GLN A 419 -19.19 16.82 30.30
CA GLN A 419 -20.19 15.76 30.46
C GLN A 419 -21.43 16.30 31.20
N ASP A 420 -21.23 17.09 32.26
CA ASP A 420 -22.30 17.54 33.17
C ASP A 420 -22.79 18.98 32.93
N ASN A 421 -22.70 19.52 31.70
CA ASN A 421 -23.29 20.83 31.41
C ASN A 421 -24.78 20.71 30.98
N PRO A 422 -25.76 21.01 31.87
CA PRO A 422 -27.18 20.91 31.54
C PRO A 422 -27.61 21.92 30.46
N ARG A 423 -26.86 23.00 30.22
CA ARG A 423 -27.16 23.98 29.16
C ARG A 423 -26.86 23.46 27.75
N ASP A 424 -25.87 22.58 27.61
CA ASP A 424 -25.48 22.00 26.31
C ASP A 424 -26.13 20.63 26.05
N ALA A 425 -26.72 19.98 27.07
CA ALA A 425 -27.52 18.77 26.90
C ALA A 425 -28.73 18.97 25.94
N ILE A 426 -29.29 20.18 25.87
CA ILE A 426 -30.37 20.54 24.94
C ILE A 426 -29.87 20.68 23.50
N PHE A 427 -28.59 21.01 23.29
CA PHE A 427 -27.98 21.18 21.97
C PHE A 427 -27.20 19.96 21.48
N ARG A 428 -27.02 18.93 22.33
CA ARG A 428 -26.28 17.70 22.02
C ARG A 428 -26.99 16.72 21.07
N TYR A 429 -28.17 17.08 20.56
CA TYR A 429 -28.83 16.33 19.50
C TYR A 429 -29.20 17.26 18.36
N ASP A 430 -28.46 17.16 17.24
CA ASP A 430 -28.90 17.66 15.93
C ASP A 430 -30.01 16.74 15.37
N ASN A 431 -31.03 16.46 16.18
CA ASN A 431 -32.19 15.67 15.78
C ASN A 431 -33.17 16.60 15.08
N TYR A 432 -33.09 16.66 13.75
CA TYR A 432 -34.14 17.17 12.87
C TYR A 432 -35.54 16.77 13.37
N TYR A 433 -35.69 15.54 13.85
CA TYR A 433 -36.94 15.01 14.42
C TYR A 433 -37.47 15.80 15.63
N PHE A 434 -36.61 16.31 16.51
CA PHE A 434 -37.06 17.12 17.65
C PHE A 434 -37.64 18.47 17.21
N ARG A 435 -37.01 19.12 16.23
CA ARG A 435 -37.52 20.38 15.64
C ARG A 435 -38.85 20.16 14.92
N VAL A 436 -39.00 19.02 14.23
CA VAL A 436 -40.26 18.62 13.59
C VAL A 436 -41.35 18.36 14.64
N ILE A 437 -41.06 17.64 15.72
CA ILE A 437 -42.02 17.37 16.81
C ILE A 437 -42.46 18.69 17.47
N LEU A 438 -41.52 19.60 17.73
CA LEU A 438 -41.82 20.92 18.29
C LEU A 438 -42.74 21.73 17.36
N LEU A 439 -42.43 21.77 16.05
CA LEU A 439 -43.25 22.44 15.04
C LEU A 439 -44.67 21.83 14.94
N LEU A 440 -44.77 20.50 14.98
CA LEU A 440 -46.06 19.80 14.97
C LEU A 440 -46.88 20.10 16.25
N GLY A 441 -46.21 20.18 17.40
CA GLY A 441 -46.83 20.59 18.67
C GLY A 441 -47.40 22.00 18.62
N VAL A 442 -46.63 22.96 18.10
CA VAL A 442 -47.07 24.36 17.91
C VAL A 442 -48.24 24.44 16.92
N ALA A 443 -48.18 23.69 15.80
CA ALA A 443 -49.27 23.63 14.83
C ALA A 443 -50.56 23.04 15.42
N ALA A 444 -50.46 21.99 16.24
CA ALA A 444 -51.60 21.39 16.92
C ALA A 444 -52.26 22.37 17.91
N ILE A 445 -51.47 23.13 18.65
CA ILE A 445 -51.97 24.18 19.57
C ILE A 445 -52.68 25.28 18.78
N LEU A 446 -52.11 25.75 17.67
CA LEU A 446 -52.73 26.75 16.80
C LEU A 446 -54.07 26.26 16.22
N LEU A 447 -54.13 25.02 15.75
CA LEU A 447 -55.36 24.41 15.26
C LEU A 447 -56.42 24.29 16.36
N LEU A 448 -56.02 23.94 17.57
CA LEU A 448 -56.92 23.87 18.73
C LEU A 448 -57.46 25.26 19.08
N LEU A 449 -56.62 26.29 19.07
CA LEU A 449 -57.04 27.68 19.30
C LEU A 449 -57.99 28.18 18.21
N ILE A 450 -57.73 27.87 16.94
CA ILE A 450 -58.63 28.19 15.81
C ILE A 450 -59.97 27.46 15.96
N PHE A 451 -59.94 26.18 16.35
CA PHE A 451 -61.15 25.40 16.59
C PHE A 451 -61.99 25.98 17.73
N LEU A 452 -61.36 26.31 18.87
CA LEU A 452 -62.02 26.93 20.01
C LEU A 452 -62.58 28.32 19.66
N TRP A 453 -61.83 29.12 18.89
CA TRP A 453 -62.28 30.42 18.40
C TRP A 453 -63.51 30.31 17.49
N ARG A 454 -63.50 29.34 16.56
CA ARG A 454 -64.66 29.03 15.69
C ARG A 454 -65.87 28.57 16.49
N LYS A 455 -65.69 27.73 17.51
CA LYS A 455 -66.76 27.27 18.39
C LYS A 455 -67.35 28.42 19.23
N GLY A 456 -66.51 29.36 19.67
CA GLY A 456 -66.93 30.59 20.35
C GLY A 456 -67.74 31.53 19.44
N PHE A 457 -67.37 31.63 18.16
CA PHE A 457 -68.13 32.40 17.16
C PHE A 457 -69.50 31.77 16.83
N ALA A 458 -69.56 30.45 16.67
CA ALA A 458 -70.82 29.73 16.44
C ALA A 458 -71.84 29.94 17.56
N LYS A 459 -71.37 30.04 18.82
CA LYS A 459 -72.22 30.34 19.99
C LYS A 459 -72.72 31.80 20.02
N LYS A 460 -72.01 32.73 19.38
CA LYS A 460 -72.38 34.16 19.28
C LYS A 460 -73.38 34.45 18.16
N ILE A 461 -73.42 33.61 17.12
CA ILE A 461 -74.37 33.73 16.00
C ILE A 461 -75.76 33.21 16.42
N THR A 462 -75.84 32.13 17.19
CA THR A 462 -77.12 31.61 17.70
C THR A 462 -77.74 32.48 18.79
N SER A 463 -76.97 33.32 19.50
CA SER A 463 -77.51 34.25 20.50
C SER A 463 -78.01 35.58 19.91
N ARG A 464 -77.79 35.84 18.61
CA ARG A 464 -78.20 37.08 17.93
C ARG A 464 -79.44 36.94 17.03
N SER A 465 -79.93 35.73 16.76
CA SER A 465 -81.19 35.50 16.04
C SER A 465 -82.40 35.24 16.96
N GLY A 466 -82.27 35.55 18.25
CA GLY A 466 -83.30 35.37 19.27
C GLY A 466 -83.68 36.66 20.02
N LYS A 467 -83.50 37.82 19.39
CA LYS A 467 -84.04 39.10 19.86
C LYS A 467 -84.86 39.76 18.76
#